data_AF-A0A509L015-F1
#
_entry.id   AF-A0A509L015-F1
#
_cell.length_a   1.000
_cell.length_b   1.000
_cell.length_c   1.000
_cell.angle_alpha   90.00
_cell.angle_beta   90.00
_cell.angle_gamma   90.00
#
_symmetry.space_group_name_H-M   'P 1'
#
loop_
_entity.id
_entity.type
_entity.pdbx_description
1 polymer ?
#
loop_
_entity_poly.entity_id
_entity_poly.type
_entity_poly.pdbx_seq_one_letter_code
_entity_poly.pdbx_strand_id
1 'polypeptide(L)'
;MPPGITLWGKISIKLFSWLLVPFVHISPTNVDIILEEEDFSLEEYGISGNVIYTPGHSSGSVSILLDTGEAFVGDAAMNKFPLRLSPGLPIYAEDVGELKKSWENYWGKM
;
A
#
# COMPACT_ATOMS: atom_id res chain seq x y z
N MET A 1 -7.19 4.89 9.03
CA MET A 1 -6.30 3.71 8.99
C MET A 1 -7.14 2.50 8.63
N PRO A 2 -6.66 1.62 7.72
CA PRO A 2 -7.33 0.38 7.37
C PRO A 2 -7.54 -0.54 8.59
N PRO A 3 -8.58 -1.38 8.62
CA PRO A 3 -8.85 -2.26 9.75
C PRO A 3 -7.82 -3.39 9.88
N GLY A 4 -7.65 -3.89 11.11
CA GLY A 4 -6.82 -5.06 11.39
C GLY A 4 -7.40 -6.36 10.83
N ILE A 5 -6.61 -7.06 10.02
CA ILE A 5 -7.03 -8.31 9.34
C ILE A 5 -6.47 -9.57 10.01
N THR A 6 -5.43 -9.42 10.85
CA THR A 6 -4.93 -10.48 11.73
C THR A 6 -5.39 -10.27 13.17
N LEU A 7 -5.28 -11.28 14.03
CA LEU A 7 -5.58 -11.12 15.46
C LEU A 7 -4.72 -10.01 16.09
N TRP A 8 -3.43 -10.00 15.78
CA TRP A 8 -2.51 -8.96 16.25
C TRP A 8 -2.87 -7.58 15.67
N GLY A 9 -3.20 -7.48 14.39
CA GLY A 9 -3.65 -6.23 13.77
C GLY A 9 -4.87 -5.63 14.47
N LYS A 10 -5.86 -6.47 14.81
CA LYS A 10 -7.08 -6.03 15.53
C LYS A 10 -6.80 -5.50 16.93
N ILE A 11 -5.79 -6.04 17.61
CA ILE A 11 -5.39 -5.61 18.95
C ILE A 11 -4.56 -4.33 18.87
N SER A 12 -3.50 -4.36 18.06
CA SER A 12 -2.55 -3.25 17.92
C SER A 12 -3.19 -1.98 17.39
N ILE A 13 -4.13 -2.05 16.44
CA ILE A 13 -4.80 -0.85 15.92
C ILE A 13 -5.59 -0.11 17.00
N LYS A 14 -6.22 -0.82 17.94
CA LYS A 14 -6.95 -0.18 19.04
C LYS A 14 -6.00 0.52 19.99
N LEU A 15 -4.87 -0.14 20.30
CA LEU A 15 -3.82 0.43 21.14
C LEU A 15 -3.19 1.68 20.49
N PHE A 16 -2.76 1.58 19.23
CA PHE A 16 -2.18 2.70 18.50
C PHE A 16 -3.18 3.83 18.26
N SER A 17 -4.44 3.52 17.95
CA SER A 17 -5.47 4.54 17.78
C SER A 17 -5.70 5.32 19.07
N TRP A 18 -5.73 4.65 20.22
CA TRP A 18 -5.86 5.32 21.50
C TRP A 18 -4.61 6.14 21.89
N LEU A 19 -3.40 5.63 21.61
CA LEU A 19 -2.15 6.26 22.03
C LEU A 19 -1.66 7.37 21.09
N LEU A 20 -1.79 7.19 19.77
CA LEU A 20 -1.07 7.98 18.77
C LEU A 20 -2.00 8.92 17.98
N VAL A 21 -3.19 8.47 17.59
CA VAL A 21 -4.08 9.26 16.70
C VAL A 21 -4.43 10.64 17.25
N PRO A 22 -4.66 10.86 18.56
CA PRO A 22 -4.90 12.21 19.09
C PRO A 22 -3.74 13.20 18.86
N PHE A 23 -2.53 12.70 18.61
CA PHE A 23 -1.33 13.50 18.38
C PHE A 23 -0.93 13.57 16.90
N VAL A 24 -1.62 12.84 16.01
CA VAL A 24 -1.32 12.83 14.58
C VAL A 24 -2.29 13.77 13.87
N HIS A 25 -1.75 14.86 13.33
CA HIS A 25 -2.47 15.77 12.46
C HIS A 25 -1.81 15.75 11.08
N ILE A 26 -2.53 15.25 10.07
CA ILE A 26 -2.08 15.28 8.68
C ILE A 26 -2.88 16.36 7.99
N SER A 27 -2.20 17.43 7.57
CA SER A 27 -2.86 18.49 6.79
C SER A 27 -3.17 17.96 5.39
N PRO A 28 -4.35 18.28 4.82
CA PRO A 28 -4.62 18.00 3.42
C PRO A 28 -3.56 18.64 2.52
N THR A 29 -3.23 17.97 1.42
CA THR A 29 -2.36 18.51 0.37
C THR A 29 -3.14 18.68 -0.92
N ASN A 30 -2.73 19.63 -1.76
CA ASN A 30 -3.23 19.71 -3.12
C ASN A 30 -2.70 18.52 -3.93
N VAL A 31 -3.53 18.05 -4.86
CA VAL A 31 -3.18 16.97 -5.79
C VAL A 31 -2.78 17.59 -7.12
N ASP A 32 -1.54 17.37 -7.53
CA ASP A 32 -1.01 17.90 -8.80
C ASP A 32 -1.29 16.96 -9.99
N ILE A 33 -1.27 15.64 -9.73
CA ILE A 33 -1.49 14.59 -10.72
C ILE A 33 -2.55 13.65 -10.19
N ILE A 34 -3.63 13.48 -10.96
CA ILE A 34 -4.66 12.48 -10.71
C ILE A 34 -4.31 11.26 -11.54
N LEU A 35 -4.19 10.12 -10.86
CA LEU A 35 -3.97 8.83 -11.50
C LEU A 35 -5.32 8.15 -11.71
N GLU A 36 -5.52 7.60 -12.90
CA GLU A 36 -6.70 6.80 -13.25
C GLU A 36 -6.42 5.30 -12.98
N GLU A 37 -7.33 4.42 -13.41
CA GLU A 37 -7.14 2.97 -13.26
C GLU A 37 -6.05 2.41 -14.18
N GLU A 38 -5.77 3.07 -15.30
CA GLU A 38 -4.69 2.70 -16.21
C GLU A 38 -3.30 2.97 -15.63
N ASP A 39 -2.31 2.19 -16.08
CA ASP A 39 -0.92 2.39 -15.69
C ASP A 39 -0.42 3.77 -16.14
N PHE A 40 0.28 4.47 -15.24
CA PHE A 40 0.86 5.78 -15.51
C PHE A 40 2.38 5.67 -15.68
N SER A 41 2.87 5.96 -16.88
CA SER A 41 4.30 5.88 -17.19
C SER A 41 5.11 6.96 -16.47
N LEU A 42 6.26 6.57 -15.92
CA LEU A 42 7.20 7.47 -15.27
C LEU A 42 8.35 7.91 -16.19
N GLU A 43 8.29 7.61 -17.49
CA GLU A 43 9.36 7.94 -18.45
C GLU A 43 9.65 9.45 -18.53
N GLU A 44 8.62 10.29 -18.42
CA GLU A 44 8.78 11.75 -18.42
C GLU A 44 9.59 12.27 -17.22
N TYR A 45 9.68 11.47 -16.14
CA TYR A 45 10.48 11.73 -14.96
C TYR A 45 11.85 11.04 -15.00
N GLY A 46 12.19 10.36 -16.10
CA GLY A 46 13.45 9.63 -16.28
C GLY A 46 13.51 8.29 -15.53
N ILE A 47 12.37 7.72 -15.15
CA ILE A 47 12.27 6.44 -14.45
C ILE A 47 11.67 5.40 -15.41
N SER A 48 12.39 4.29 -15.64
CA SER A 48 11.91 3.16 -16.44
C SER A 48 10.94 2.32 -15.59
N GLY A 49 9.66 2.65 -15.67
CA GLY A 49 8.61 1.98 -14.92
C GLY A 49 7.29 2.74 -14.92
N ASN A 50 6.31 2.17 -14.22
CA ASN A 50 4.94 2.69 -14.18
C ASN A 50 4.44 2.77 -12.74
N VAL A 51 3.57 3.74 -12.47
CA VAL A 51 2.66 3.67 -11.32
C VAL A 51 1.47 2.80 -11.72
N ILE A 52 1.16 1.82 -10.89
CA ILE A 52 0.06 0.88 -11.11
C ILE A 52 -0.91 0.94 -9.94
N TYR A 53 -2.21 0.85 -10.25
CA TYR A 53 -3.26 0.83 -9.23
C TYR A 53 -3.29 -0.51 -8.49
N THR A 54 -3.17 -0.47 -7.16
CA THR A 54 -3.02 -1.66 -6.30
C THR A 54 -3.88 -1.57 -5.04
N PRO A 55 -5.21 -1.49 -5.20
CA PRO A 55 -6.12 -1.32 -4.09
C PRO A 55 -6.14 -2.54 -3.15
N GLY A 56 -6.77 -2.33 -1.99
CA GLY A 56 -7.03 -3.38 -1.01
C GLY A 56 -6.41 -3.08 0.35
N HIS A 57 -5.17 -2.58 0.42
CA HIS A 57 -4.69 -2.00 1.69
C HIS A 57 -5.50 -0.74 2.01
N SER A 58 -5.60 0.16 1.04
CA SER A 58 -6.58 1.24 0.98
C SER A 58 -7.11 1.39 -0.45
N SER A 59 -8.27 2.03 -0.62
CA SER A 59 -8.83 2.34 -1.94
C SER A 59 -7.94 3.26 -2.80
N GLY A 60 -7.03 4.04 -2.19
CA GLY A 60 -6.10 4.91 -2.91
C GLY A 60 -4.69 4.33 -3.05
N SER A 61 -4.48 3.04 -2.76
CA SER A 61 -3.16 2.42 -2.83
C SER A 61 -2.67 2.28 -4.28
N VAL A 62 -1.42 2.67 -4.49
CA VAL A 62 -0.69 2.51 -5.74
C VAL A 62 0.69 1.93 -5.46
N SER A 63 1.28 1.32 -6.49
CA SER A 63 2.65 0.81 -6.44
C SER A 63 3.44 1.34 -7.63
N ILE A 64 4.76 1.45 -7.47
CA ILE A 64 5.66 1.70 -8.61
C ILE A 64 6.26 0.36 -9.01
N LEU A 65 6.12 -0.04 -10.28
CA LEU A 65 6.75 -1.22 -10.87
C LEU A 65 7.80 -0.77 -11.89
N LEU A 66 9.06 -1.10 -11.64
CA LEU A 66 10.16 -0.82 -12.55
C LEU A 66 10.23 -1.91 -13.63
N ASP A 67 10.74 -1.54 -14.81
CA ASP A 67 10.93 -2.50 -15.92
C ASP A 67 11.98 -3.57 -15.59
N THR A 68 12.81 -3.33 -14.57
CA THR A 68 13.77 -4.28 -14.02
C THR A 68 13.13 -5.32 -13.09
N GLY A 69 11.85 -5.17 -12.75
CA GLY A 69 11.04 -6.10 -11.95
C GLY A 69 10.96 -5.76 -10.46
N GLU A 70 11.73 -4.79 -9.96
CA GLU A 70 11.53 -4.27 -8.61
C GLU A 70 10.22 -3.48 -8.48
N ALA A 71 9.58 -3.61 -7.33
CA ALA A 71 8.35 -2.89 -7.02
C ALA A 71 8.44 -2.16 -5.68
N PHE A 72 7.99 -0.91 -5.65
CA PHE A 72 7.74 -0.14 -4.43
C PHE A 72 6.25 -0.21 -4.13
N VAL A 73 5.88 -1.02 -3.14
CA VAL A 73 4.48 -1.44 -2.92
C VAL A 73 3.81 -0.76 -1.73
N GLY A 74 4.47 0.22 -1.10
CA GLY A 74 3.98 0.86 0.11
C GLY A 74 3.56 -0.16 1.18
N ASP A 75 2.37 0.02 1.74
CA ASP A 75 1.78 -0.85 2.77
C ASP A 75 1.05 -2.07 2.20
N ALA A 76 1.08 -2.31 0.88
CA ALA A 76 0.54 -3.53 0.30
C ALA A 76 1.33 -4.78 0.73
N ALA A 77 2.56 -4.61 1.23
CA ALA A 77 3.35 -5.63 1.90
C ALA A 77 4.04 -5.04 3.14
N MET A 78 4.21 -5.85 4.18
CA MET A 78 4.90 -5.41 5.40
C MET A 78 5.95 -6.43 5.84
N ASN A 79 6.97 -5.91 6.51
CA ASN A 79 7.95 -6.70 7.25
C ASN A 79 8.25 -5.99 8.58
N LYS A 80 8.99 -6.67 9.46
CA LYS A 80 9.53 -6.14 10.74
C LYS A 80 8.51 -5.86 11.85
N PHE A 81 8.96 -6.13 13.08
CA PHE A 81 8.19 -5.88 14.30
C PHE A 81 7.99 -4.36 14.48
N PRO A 82 6.82 -3.89 14.94
CA PRO A 82 5.69 -4.65 15.44
C PRO A 82 4.68 -5.10 14.38
N LEU A 83 4.87 -4.78 13.10
CA LEU A 83 3.87 -5.09 12.07
C LEU A 83 3.89 -6.58 11.68
N ARG A 84 5.08 -7.13 11.40
CA ARG A 84 5.28 -8.52 10.94
C ARG A 84 6.61 -9.10 11.43
N LEU A 85 6.74 -10.42 11.53
CA LEU A 85 8.05 -11.04 11.81
C LEU A 85 8.81 -11.44 10.54
N SER A 86 8.12 -11.61 9.42
CA SER A 86 8.68 -11.95 8.11
C SER A 86 7.96 -11.19 6.98
N PRO A 87 8.56 -11.04 5.78
CA PRO A 87 7.92 -10.38 4.64
C PRO A 87 6.63 -11.07 4.20
N GLY A 88 5.60 -10.29 3.85
CA GLY A 88 4.35 -10.81 3.27
C GLY A 88 3.17 -9.83 3.42
N LEU A 89 1.94 -10.35 3.32
CA LEU A 89 0.71 -9.55 3.44
C LEU A 89 0.66 -8.71 4.73
N PRO A 90 0.16 -7.47 4.69
CA PRO A 90 0.09 -6.56 5.83
C PRO A 90 -0.86 -7.06 6.91
N ILE A 91 -0.77 -6.47 8.10
CA ILE A 91 -1.70 -6.77 9.20
C ILE A 91 -2.95 -5.88 9.19
N TYR A 92 -2.98 -4.88 8.30
CA TYR A 92 -4.10 -3.98 8.06
C TYR A 92 -4.46 -3.96 6.57
N ALA A 93 -5.74 -4.00 6.24
CA ALA A 93 -6.25 -3.83 4.87
C ALA A 93 -7.75 -3.53 4.89
N GLU A 94 -8.22 -2.69 3.98
CA GLU A 94 -9.65 -2.44 3.75
C GLU A 94 -10.34 -3.65 3.11
N ASP A 95 -9.71 -4.25 2.10
CA ASP A 95 -10.14 -5.49 1.45
C ASP A 95 -8.94 -6.43 1.17
N VAL A 96 -8.93 -7.57 1.86
CA VAL A 96 -7.85 -8.57 1.73
C VAL A 96 -7.93 -9.34 0.42
N GLY A 97 -9.13 -9.54 -0.11
CA GLY A 97 -9.35 -10.23 -1.38
C GLY A 97 -8.84 -9.40 -2.54
N GLU A 98 -9.17 -8.12 -2.54
CA GLU A 98 -8.65 -7.14 -3.51
C GLU A 98 -7.13 -6.98 -3.40
N LEU A 99 -6.59 -6.86 -2.18
CA LEU A 99 -5.14 -6.76 -1.98
C LEU A 99 -4.39 -7.96 -2.55
N LYS A 100 -4.93 -9.17 -2.40
CA LYS A 100 -4.32 -10.38 -2.99
C LYS A 100 -4.36 -10.36 -4.51
N LYS A 101 -5.44 -9.88 -5.12
CA LYS A 101 -5.51 -9.68 -6.58
C LYS A 101 -4.50 -8.64 -7.04
N SER A 102 -4.36 -7.54 -6.31
CA SER A 102 -3.33 -6.52 -6.59
C SER A 102 -1.90 -7.10 -6.56
N TRP A 103 -1.63 -8.11 -5.73
CA TRP A 103 -0.34 -8.80 -5.74
C TRP A 103 -0.10 -9.63 -7.01
N GLU A 104 -1.15 -10.18 -7.62
CA GLU A 104 -1.05 -10.92 -8.87
C GLU A 104 -0.65 -10.01 -10.04
N ASN A 105 -1.06 -8.73 -9.99
CA ASN A 105 -0.70 -7.73 -11.00
C ASN A 105 0.81 -7.47 -11.09
N TYR A 106 1.56 -7.65 -10.00
CA TYR A 106 3.02 -7.53 -10.03
C TYR A 106 3.67 -8.59 -10.92
N TRP A 107 3.10 -9.80 -10.96
CA TRP A 107 3.63 -10.92 -11.73
C TRP A 107 3.13 -10.93 -13.18
N GLY A 108 1.89 -10.49 -13.43
CA GLY A 108 1.32 -10.46 -14.77
C GLY A 108 1.87 -9.35 -15.68
N LYS A 109 2.65 -8.41 -15.12
CA LYS A 109 3.22 -7.24 -15.82
C LYS A 109 4.75 -7.29 -15.97
N MET A 110 5.41 -8.32 -15.43
CA MET A 110 6.81 -8.67 -15.70
C MET A 110 6.91 -9.61 -16.89
#